data_AF-A0A820FT51-F1
#
_entry.id   AF-A0A820FT51-F1
#
_cell.length_a   1.000
_cell.length_b   1.000
_cell.length_c   1.000
_cell.angle_alpha   90.00
_cell.angle_beta   90.00
_cell.angle_gamma   90.00
#
_symmetry.space_group_name_H-M   'P 1'
#
loop_
_entity.id
_entity.type
_entity.pdbx_description
1 polymer ?
#
loop_
_entity_poly.entity_id
_entity_poly.type
_entity_poly.pdbx_seq_one_letter_code
_entity_poly.pdbx_strand_id
1 'polypeptide(L)'
;MSGSIIRDKPTLLGAERQNSVTNNNSPLKLFTHAKTTITEIFKNIASYVNDSNKFLDDVKKSDKNLITPEKYVEIQELKEKVNRILTIISRDHMKVVFFGRTSNGKSTTMNAMLRERILPVGMGHTTNCFLQIEGTDKAEPYVLTPGSDEPKSISSLGTVGNALSREKLDSDSL
;
A
#
# COMPACT_ATOMS: atom_id res chain seq x y z
N MET A 1 -49.99 -39.47 -16.49
CA MET A 1 -48.72 -39.41 -15.74
C MET A 1 -48.28 -37.95 -15.69
N SER A 2 -48.48 -37.31 -14.55
CA SER A 2 -48.25 -35.87 -14.37
C SER A 2 -47.14 -35.71 -13.33
N GLY A 3 -45.97 -35.23 -13.74
CA GLY A 3 -44.81 -35.01 -12.88
C GLY A 3 -44.46 -33.53 -12.88
N SER A 4 -44.72 -32.86 -11.76
CA SER A 4 -44.37 -31.46 -11.50
C SER A 4 -42.98 -31.40 -10.89
N ILE A 5 -42.05 -30.65 -11.49
CA ILE A 5 -40.72 -30.39 -10.90
C ILE A 5 -40.84 -29.11 -10.06
N ILE A 6 -40.86 -29.31 -8.74
CA ILE A 6 -40.83 -28.27 -7.72
C ILE A 6 -39.46 -27.59 -7.75
N ARG A 7 -39.45 -26.26 -7.88
CA ARG A 7 -38.26 -25.43 -7.74
C ARG A 7 -37.93 -25.31 -6.25
N ASP A 8 -36.87 -25.95 -5.80
CA ASP A 8 -36.33 -25.72 -4.47
C ASP A 8 -35.72 -24.31 -4.39
N LYS A 9 -36.37 -23.44 -3.59
CA LYS A 9 -35.76 -22.23 -3.07
C LYS A 9 -34.69 -22.64 -2.07
N PRO A 10 -33.45 -22.12 -2.13
CA PRO A 10 -32.52 -22.30 -1.03
C PRO A 10 -33.01 -21.53 0.19
N THR A 11 -33.33 -22.30 1.23
CA THR A 11 -33.67 -21.86 2.58
C THR A 11 -32.59 -20.94 3.13
N LEU A 12 -32.95 -19.69 3.42
CA LEU A 12 -32.22 -18.81 4.33
C LEU A 12 -32.32 -19.40 5.74
N LEU A 13 -31.40 -20.31 6.07
CA LEU A 13 -31.16 -20.73 7.44
C LEU A 13 -30.38 -19.61 8.12
N GLY A 14 -31.05 -18.95 9.05
CA GLY A 14 -30.49 -17.93 9.92
C GLY A 14 -29.26 -18.47 10.64
N ALA A 15 -28.09 -18.01 10.24
CA ALA A 15 -26.96 -17.93 11.13
C ALA A 15 -27.12 -16.61 11.90
N GLU A 16 -27.87 -16.65 13.00
CA GLU A 16 -27.67 -15.71 14.11
C GLU A 16 -26.24 -15.92 14.61
N ARG A 17 -25.28 -15.28 13.95
CA ARG A 17 -23.97 -15.06 14.56
C ARG A 17 -24.21 -14.08 15.70
N GLN A 18 -24.22 -14.65 16.90
CA GLN A 18 -23.97 -13.97 18.14
C GLN A 18 -22.99 -12.82 17.88
N ASN A 19 -23.46 -11.59 18.11
CA ASN A 19 -22.59 -10.42 18.19
C ASN A 19 -21.61 -10.67 19.34
N SER A 20 -20.51 -11.36 19.03
CA SER A 20 -19.36 -11.39 19.90
C SER A 20 -18.82 -9.96 19.90
N VAL A 21 -19.06 -9.27 21.00
CA VAL A 21 -18.33 -8.07 21.40
C VAL A 21 -16.86 -8.48 21.52
N THR A 22 -16.17 -8.55 20.39
CA THR A 22 -14.75 -8.88 20.30
C THR A 22 -14.09 -7.69 19.64
N ASN A 23 -13.60 -6.78 20.47
CA ASN A 23 -12.62 -5.72 20.20
C ASN A 23 -12.60 -5.17 18.77
N ASN A 24 -12.92 -3.88 18.63
CA ASN A 24 -12.75 -3.01 17.45
C ASN A 24 -11.29 -2.89 16.92
N ASN A 25 -10.47 -3.93 17.02
CA ASN A 25 -9.11 -3.98 16.55
C ASN A 25 -9.04 -4.80 15.26
N SER A 26 -9.18 -4.11 14.13
CA SER A 26 -8.79 -4.64 12.83
C SER A 26 -7.34 -5.18 12.92
N PRO A 27 -7.04 -6.40 12.42
CA PRO A 27 -5.68 -6.92 12.35
C PRO A 27 -4.71 -5.99 11.61
N LEU A 28 -5.21 -5.13 10.72
CA LEU A 28 -4.39 -4.11 10.04
C LEU A 28 -3.81 -3.07 11.01
N LYS A 29 -4.47 -2.83 12.16
CA LYS A 29 -3.93 -1.97 13.22
C LYS A 29 -2.66 -2.53 13.84
N LEU A 30 -2.45 -3.86 13.81
CA LEU A 30 -1.20 -4.46 14.29
C LEU A 30 -0.03 -4.03 13.40
N PHE A 31 -0.22 -4.02 12.08
CA PHE A 31 0.78 -3.51 11.14
C PHE A 31 1.04 -2.03 11.38
N THR A 32 -0.02 -1.20 11.47
CA THR A 32 0.12 0.22 11.79
C THR A 32 0.88 0.45 13.09
N HIS A 33 0.56 -0.29 14.15
CA HIS A 33 1.23 -0.15 15.44
C HIS A 33 2.71 -0.54 15.36
N ALA A 34 3.02 -1.71 14.79
CA ALA A 34 4.40 -2.16 14.60
C ALA A 34 5.22 -1.15 13.77
N LYS A 35 4.58 -0.58 12.73
CA LYS A 35 5.17 0.44 11.86
C LYS A 35 5.46 1.74 12.60
N THR A 36 4.53 2.25 13.41
CA THR A 36 4.74 3.43 14.25
C THR A 36 5.92 3.19 15.20
N THR A 37 5.91 2.05 15.90
CA THR A 37 6.97 1.69 16.87
C THR A 37 8.35 1.62 16.22
N ILE A 38 8.51 0.90 15.11
CA ILE A 38 9.82 0.79 14.44
C ILE A 38 10.28 2.15 13.87
N THR A 39 9.35 2.98 13.40
CA THR A 39 9.65 4.32 12.90
C THR A 39 10.17 5.23 14.02
N GLU A 40 9.53 5.20 15.19
CA GLU A 40 9.97 5.96 16.37
C GLU A 40 11.36 5.53 16.86
N ILE A 41 11.62 4.22 16.92
CA ILE A 41 12.93 3.69 17.29
C ILE A 41 14.01 4.22 16.34
N PHE A 42 13.80 4.13 15.03
CA PHE A 42 14.80 4.60 14.06
C PHE A 42 14.95 6.13 14.04
N LYS A 43 13.90 6.89 14.34
CA LYS A 43 14.00 8.35 14.54
C LYS A 43 14.89 8.67 15.74
N ASN A 44 14.74 7.94 16.84
CA ASN A 44 15.57 8.12 18.04
C ASN A 44 17.03 7.76 17.75
N ILE A 45 17.29 6.65 17.05
CA ILE A 45 18.64 6.27 16.60
C ILE A 45 19.24 7.37 15.72
N ALA A 46 18.48 7.91 14.77
CA ALA A 46 18.94 8.98 13.89
C ALA A 46 19.28 10.25 14.66
N SER A 47 18.48 10.62 15.67
CA SER A 47 18.79 11.75 16.55
C SER A 47 20.11 11.53 17.28
N TYR A 48 20.30 10.36 17.89
CA TYR A 48 21.52 10.01 18.61
C TYR A 48 22.76 10.04 17.72
N VAL A 49 22.66 9.49 16.51
CA VAL A 49 23.74 9.51 15.53
C VAL A 49 24.02 10.94 15.06
N ASN A 50 22.99 11.77 14.86
CA ASN A 50 23.19 13.17 14.52
C ASN A 50 23.91 13.95 15.63
N ASP A 51 23.52 13.76 16.89
CA ASP A 51 24.13 14.44 18.01
C ASP A 51 25.57 13.96 18.24
N SER A 52 25.83 12.67 18.03
CA SER A 52 27.20 12.12 18.01
C SER A 52 28.05 12.75 16.90
N ASN A 53 27.50 12.91 15.69
CA ASN A 53 28.21 13.56 14.58
C ASN A 53 28.52 15.04 14.88
N LYS A 54 27.57 15.78 15.47
CA LYS A 54 27.81 17.17 15.90
C LYS A 54 28.93 17.26 16.94
N PHE A 55 28.90 16.37 17.94
CA PHE A 55 29.95 16.31 18.95
C PHE A 55 31.33 16.05 18.32
N LEU A 56 31.43 15.10 17.38
CA LEU A 56 32.68 14.82 16.68
C LEU A 56 33.16 15.99 15.82
N ASP A 57 32.25 16.73 15.19
CA ASP A 57 32.58 17.93 14.44
C ASP A 57 33.18 19.01 15.35
N ASP A 58 32.65 19.17 16.57
CA ASP A 58 33.15 20.14 17.54
C ASP A 58 34.49 19.70 18.17
N VAL A 59 34.68 18.41 18.43
CA VAL A 59 35.98 17.86 18.84
C VAL A 59 37.02 18.08 17.75
N LYS A 60 36.70 17.78 16.48
CA LYS A 60 37.62 17.96 15.34
C LYS A 60 38.03 19.42 15.11
N LYS A 61 37.15 20.38 15.41
CA LYS A 61 37.47 21.82 15.39
C LYS A 61 38.41 22.22 16.54
N SER A 62 38.24 21.61 17.70
CA SER A 62 38.97 21.96 18.92
C SER A 62 40.36 21.30 18.98
N ASP A 63 40.45 20.00 18.69
CA ASP A 63 41.70 19.25 18.66
C ASP A 63 41.66 18.18 17.55
N LYS A 64 42.49 18.38 16.52
CA LYS A 64 42.54 17.52 15.34
C LYS A 64 43.17 16.15 15.60
N ASN A 65 43.83 15.94 16.73
CA ASN A 65 44.56 14.71 17.03
C ASN A 65 43.75 13.72 17.89
N LEU A 66 42.61 14.13 18.46
CA LEU A 66 41.80 13.26 19.34
C LEU A 66 40.99 12.19 18.57
N ILE A 67 40.77 12.39 17.27
CA ILE A 67 39.99 11.48 16.42
C ILE A 67 40.78 11.18 15.16
N THR A 68 40.90 9.89 14.84
CA THR A 68 41.49 9.49 13.56
C THR A 68 40.52 9.75 12.41
N PRO A 69 41.02 10.12 11.21
CA PRO A 69 40.18 10.32 10.04
C PRO A 69 39.27 9.13 9.72
N GLU A 70 39.75 7.91 9.94
CA GLU A 70 39.02 6.67 9.68
C GLU A 70 37.79 6.56 10.58
N LYS A 71 37.94 6.86 11.88
CA LYS A 71 36.82 6.83 12.84
C LYS A 71 35.79 7.91 12.56
N TYR A 72 36.24 9.08 12.11
CA TYR A 72 35.34 10.16 11.69
C TYR A 72 34.49 9.73 10.49
N VAL A 73 35.11 9.15 9.46
CA VAL A 73 34.40 8.67 8.26
C VAL A 73 33.41 7.56 8.62
N GLU A 74 33.81 6.59 9.44
CA GLU A 74 32.94 5.48 9.87
C GLU A 74 31.62 5.98 10.50
N ILE A 75 31.69 7.04 11.31
CA ILE A 75 30.51 7.58 12.00
C ILE A 75 29.62 8.43 11.07
N GLN A 76 30.21 9.09 10.08
CA GLN A 76 29.45 9.75 9.01
C GLN A 76 28.73 8.72 8.13
N GLU A 77 29.38 7.62 7.79
CA GLU A 77 28.72 6.52 7.05
C GLU A 77 27.57 5.89 7.85
N LEU A 78 27.72 5.76 9.17
CA LEU A 78 26.65 5.27 10.04
C LEU A 78 25.41 6.17 9.96
N LYS A 79 25.60 7.49 9.95
CA LYS A 79 24.52 8.47 9.75
C LYS A 79 23.79 8.24 8.43
N GLU A 80 24.53 8.03 7.35
CA GLU A 80 23.93 7.74 6.05
C GLU A 80 23.16 6.43 6.04
N LYS A 81 23.71 5.36 6.65
CA LYS A 81 23.04 4.05 6.75
C LYS A 81 21.73 4.16 7.50
N VAL A 82 21.70 4.86 8.63
CA VAL A 82 20.47 5.08 9.42
C VAL A 82 19.44 5.88 8.63
N ASN A 83 19.84 6.95 7.94
CA ASN A 83 18.94 7.75 7.12
C ASN A 83 18.34 6.94 5.96
N ARG A 84 19.13 6.07 5.31
CA ARG A 84 18.63 5.17 4.26
C ARG A 84 17.58 4.21 4.80
N ILE A 85 17.81 3.64 5.97
CA ILE A 85 16.82 2.75 6.61
C ILE A 85 15.54 3.51 6.94
N LEU A 86 15.63 4.73 7.48
CA LEU A 86 14.46 5.59 7.73
C LEU A 86 13.65 5.84 6.47
N THR A 87 14.28 6.13 5.33
CA THR A 87 13.61 6.31 4.04
C THR A 87 12.90 5.04 3.54
N ILE A 88 13.45 3.87 3.85
CA ILE A 88 12.81 2.58 3.53
C ILE A 88 11.61 2.35 4.45
N ILE A 89 11.79 2.59 5.76
CA ILE A 89 10.73 2.46 6.76
C ILE A 89 9.62 3.49 6.53
N SER A 90 9.87 4.66 5.95
CA SER A 90 8.82 5.65 5.70
C SER A 90 7.90 5.29 4.53
N ARG A 91 8.26 4.33 3.67
CA ARG A 91 7.37 3.83 2.62
C ARG A 91 6.26 3.00 3.28
N ASP A 92 5.02 3.42 3.12
CA ASP A 92 3.91 2.91 3.93
C ASP A 92 2.71 2.49 3.11
N HIS A 93 2.70 1.23 2.67
CA HIS A 93 1.49 0.58 2.19
C HIS A 93 1.63 -0.94 2.33
N MET A 94 0.52 -1.60 2.69
CA MET A 94 0.36 -3.04 2.49
C MET A 94 -0.14 -3.26 1.06
N LYS A 95 0.50 -4.14 0.30
CA LYS A 95 0.09 -4.48 -1.07
C LYS A 95 -0.59 -5.84 -1.11
N VAL A 96 -1.82 -5.88 -1.60
CA VAL A 96 -2.56 -7.13 -1.90
C VAL A 96 -2.82 -7.17 -3.40
N VAL A 97 -2.55 -8.29 -4.04
CA VAL A 97 -2.70 -8.46 -5.49
C VAL A 97 -3.69 -9.59 -5.79
N PHE A 98 -4.64 -9.33 -6.69
CA PHE A 98 -5.66 -10.30 -7.09
C PHE A 98 -5.39 -10.82 -8.50
N PHE A 99 -5.19 -12.15 -8.62
CA PHE A 99 -5.00 -12.84 -9.89
C PHE A 99 -6.13 -13.82 -10.17
N GLY A 100 -6.41 -14.07 -11.45
CA GLY A 100 -7.43 -15.04 -11.88
C GLY A 100 -7.95 -14.77 -13.28
N ARG A 101 -8.64 -15.77 -13.87
CA ARG A 101 -9.24 -15.67 -15.21
C ARG A 101 -10.26 -14.51 -15.28
N THR A 102 -10.56 -14.07 -16.51
CA THR A 102 -11.63 -13.11 -16.78
C THR A 102 -12.94 -13.61 -16.19
N SER A 103 -13.72 -12.70 -15.59
CA SER A 103 -15.00 -13.00 -14.93
C SER A 103 -14.94 -13.82 -13.63
N ASN A 104 -13.76 -14.15 -13.08
CA ASN A 104 -13.63 -14.78 -11.75
C ASN A 104 -13.97 -13.85 -10.56
N GLY A 105 -14.53 -12.66 -10.81
CA GLY A 105 -15.01 -11.76 -9.76
C GLY A 105 -13.93 -10.93 -9.05
N LYS A 106 -12.72 -10.75 -9.62
CA LYS A 106 -11.64 -9.94 -9.02
C LYS A 106 -12.11 -8.54 -8.58
N SER A 107 -12.69 -7.78 -9.51
CA SER A 107 -13.23 -6.43 -9.22
C SER A 107 -14.40 -6.47 -8.24
N THR A 108 -15.23 -7.52 -8.28
CA THR A 108 -16.34 -7.72 -7.34
C THR A 108 -15.83 -7.94 -5.92
N THR A 109 -14.81 -8.78 -5.73
CA THR A 109 -14.17 -9.02 -4.44
C THR A 109 -13.55 -7.74 -3.88
N MET A 110 -12.87 -6.96 -4.72
CA MET A 110 -12.26 -5.70 -4.30
C MET A 110 -13.31 -4.66 -3.87
N ASN A 111 -14.38 -4.48 -4.66
CA ASN A 111 -15.51 -3.62 -4.29
C ASN A 111 -16.18 -4.08 -2.99
N ALA A 112 -16.31 -5.39 -2.78
CA ALA A 112 -16.87 -5.94 -1.54
C ALA A 112 -15.97 -5.67 -0.32
N MET A 113 -14.65 -5.79 -0.47
CA MET A 113 -13.68 -5.44 0.59
C MET A 113 -13.73 -3.94 0.93
N LEU A 114 -13.87 -3.08 -0.08
CA LEU A 114 -13.95 -1.62 0.08
C LEU A 114 -15.35 -1.13 0.44
N ARG A 115 -16.37 -2.01 0.40
CA ARG A 115 -17.79 -1.72 0.64
C ARG A 115 -18.39 -0.65 -0.28
N GLU A 116 -17.76 -0.43 -1.44
CA GLU A 116 -18.17 0.56 -2.42
C GLU A 116 -17.86 0.07 -3.84
N ARG A 117 -18.68 0.49 -4.82
CA ARG A 117 -18.51 0.13 -6.23
C ARG A 117 -17.50 1.04 -6.92
N ILE A 118 -16.24 0.91 -6.54
CA ILE A 118 -15.13 1.73 -7.06
C ILE A 118 -14.71 1.25 -8.45
N LEU A 119 -14.57 -0.06 -8.64
CA LEU A 119 -14.23 -0.66 -9.92
C LEU A 119 -15.48 -0.99 -10.74
N PRO A 120 -15.43 -0.84 -12.08
CA PRO A 120 -16.50 -1.31 -12.94
C PRO A 120 -16.68 -2.83 -12.81
N VAL A 121 -17.94 -3.24 -12.66
CA VAL A 121 -18.37 -4.65 -12.54
C VAL A 121 -19.56 -4.88 -13.47
N GLY A 122 -19.55 -5.97 -14.23
CA GLY A 122 -20.61 -6.37 -15.17
C GLY A 122 -20.11 -7.32 -16.26
N MET A 123 -21.02 -7.93 -17.02
CA MET A 123 -20.65 -8.82 -18.13
C MET A 123 -19.92 -8.04 -19.23
N GLY A 124 -18.78 -8.54 -19.69
CA GLY A 124 -17.98 -7.91 -20.76
C GLY A 124 -17.02 -6.80 -20.31
N HIS A 125 -17.07 -6.36 -19.05
CA HIS A 125 -16.06 -5.45 -18.50
C HIS A 125 -14.78 -6.23 -18.17
N THR A 126 -13.77 -6.10 -19.03
CA THR A 126 -12.44 -6.68 -18.82
C THR A 126 -11.42 -5.56 -18.67
N THR A 127 -10.68 -5.55 -17.57
CA THR A 127 -9.51 -4.70 -17.40
C THR A 127 -8.31 -5.37 -18.07
N ASN A 128 -7.77 -4.77 -19.13
CA ASN A 128 -6.51 -5.21 -19.78
C ASN A 128 -5.26 -4.53 -19.18
N CYS A 129 -5.44 -3.79 -18.10
CA CYS A 129 -4.37 -3.09 -17.40
C CYS A 129 -4.39 -3.46 -15.91
N PHE A 130 -3.26 -3.30 -15.24
CA PHE A 130 -3.22 -3.33 -13.79
C PHE A 130 -3.90 -2.08 -13.24
N LEU A 131 -4.88 -2.28 -12.37
CA LEU A 131 -5.46 -1.21 -11.57
C LEU A 131 -4.92 -1.31 -10.14
N GLN A 132 -4.41 -0.18 -9.66
CA GLN A 132 -3.94 -0.01 -8.29
C GLN A 132 -4.91 0.93 -7.58
N ILE A 133 -5.40 0.52 -6.42
CA ILE A 133 -6.26 1.33 -5.57
C ILE A 133 -5.50 1.63 -4.29
N GLU A 134 -5.44 2.90 -3.93
CA GLU A 134 -4.79 3.40 -2.72
C GLU A 134 -5.71 4.38 -2.00
N GLY A 135 -5.53 4.51 -0.68
CA GLY A 135 -6.17 5.58 0.08
C GLY A 135 -5.51 6.92 -0.22
N THR A 136 -6.28 8.00 -0.10
CA THR A 136 -5.78 9.37 -0.23
C THR A 136 -6.36 10.23 0.89
N ASP A 137 -5.59 11.21 1.36
CA ASP A 137 -6.06 12.21 2.34
C ASP A 137 -6.87 13.34 1.66
N LYS A 138 -6.96 13.34 0.32
CA LYS A 138 -7.78 14.31 -0.42
C LYS A 138 -9.26 14.01 -0.22
N ALA A 139 -10.08 15.06 -0.23
CA ALA A 139 -11.52 14.94 -0.06
C ALA A 139 -12.21 14.19 -1.21
N GLU A 140 -11.69 14.33 -2.44
CA GLU A 140 -12.31 13.78 -3.64
C GLU A 140 -11.44 12.68 -4.29
N PRO A 141 -12.05 11.58 -4.76
CA PRO A 141 -11.33 10.50 -5.43
C PRO A 141 -10.86 10.92 -6.83
N TYR A 142 -9.69 10.42 -7.23
CA TYR A 142 -9.09 10.72 -8.53
C TYR A 142 -8.35 9.49 -9.10
N VAL A 143 -8.02 9.57 -10.39
CA VAL A 143 -7.26 8.56 -11.13
C VAL A 143 -5.96 9.19 -11.61
N LEU A 144 -4.85 8.47 -11.43
CA LEU A 144 -3.57 8.77 -12.04
C LEU A 144 -3.30 7.80 -13.19
N THR A 145 -2.58 8.27 -14.20
CA THR A 145 -2.17 7.45 -15.35
C THR A 145 -0.65 7.34 -15.40
N PRO A 146 -0.09 6.26 -15.96
CA PRO A 146 1.36 6.13 -16.12
C PRO A 146 1.96 7.38 -16.79
N GLY A 147 3.04 7.92 -16.22
CA GLY A 147 3.74 9.09 -16.75
C GLY A 147 3.07 10.45 -16.49
N SER A 148 2.00 10.53 -15.70
CA SER A 148 1.36 11.80 -15.33
C SER A 148 0.88 11.78 -13.87
N ASP A 149 1.34 12.77 -13.10
CA ASP A 149 0.89 13.03 -11.73
C ASP A 149 -0.38 13.92 -11.68
N GLU A 150 -0.97 14.24 -12.82
CA GLU A 150 -2.18 15.06 -12.89
C GLU A 150 -3.43 14.26 -12.49
N PRO A 151 -4.16 14.68 -11.44
CA PRO A 151 -5.38 14.00 -11.01
C PRO A 151 -6.49 14.11 -12.07
N LYS A 152 -7.03 12.97 -12.50
CA LYS A 152 -8.21 12.89 -13.37
C LYS A 152 -9.44 12.48 -12.57
N SER A 153 -10.62 12.93 -12.99
CA SER A 153 -11.89 12.53 -12.36
C SER A 153 -12.08 11.01 -12.40
N ILE A 154 -12.65 10.43 -11.33
CA ILE A 154 -13.00 9.01 -11.25
C ILE A 154 -13.98 8.58 -12.36
N SER A 155 -14.81 9.50 -12.86
CA SER A 155 -15.71 9.22 -13.99
C SER A 155 -14.98 8.85 -15.27
N SER A 156 -13.69 9.21 -15.39
CA SER A 156 -12.84 8.83 -16.53
C SER A 156 -12.32 7.40 -16.46
N LEU A 157 -12.48 6.67 -15.34
CA LEU A 157 -11.90 5.34 -15.12
C LEU A 157 -12.30 4.32 -16.19
N GLY A 158 -13.54 4.33 -16.65
CA GLY A 158 -13.99 3.46 -17.74
C GLY A 158 -13.30 3.74 -19.08
N THR A 159 -13.05 5.01 -19.38
CA THR A 159 -12.34 5.46 -20.58
C THR A 159 -10.85 5.17 -20.44
N VAL A 160 -10.24 5.45 -19.29
CA VAL A 160 -8.80 5.26 -19.01
C VAL A 160 -8.42 3.78 -18.99
N GLY A 161 -9.21 2.93 -18.31
CA GLY A 161 -8.96 1.49 -18.27
C GLY A 161 -9.00 0.84 -19.66
N ASN A 162 -9.87 1.34 -20.54
CA ASN A 162 -9.96 0.91 -21.94
C ASN A 162 -8.91 1.60 -22.84
N ALA A 163 -8.54 2.85 -22.60
CA ALA A 163 -7.53 3.56 -23.40
C ALA A 163 -6.12 3.00 -23.17
N LEU A 164 -5.78 2.71 -21.91
CA LEU A 164 -4.52 2.04 -21.54
C LEU A 164 -4.46 0.58 -22.02
N SER A 165 -5.59 -0.01 -22.45
CA SER A 165 -5.60 -1.35 -23.06
C SER A 165 -4.99 -1.38 -24.47
N ARG A 166 -4.84 -0.21 -25.10
CA ARG A 166 -4.32 -0.08 -26.47
C ARG A 166 -2.80 0.12 -26.51
N GLU A 167 -2.18 0.43 -25.38
CA GLU A 167 -0.72 0.37 -25.25
C GLU A 167 -0.33 -1.11 -25.13
N LYS A 168 0.31 -1.61 -26.18
CA LYS A 168 0.78 -2.99 -26.27
C LYS A 168 1.77 -3.24 -25.12
N LEU A 169 1.52 -4.28 -24.32
CA LEU A 169 2.56 -4.84 -23.44
C LEU A 169 3.64 -5.40 -24.37
N ASP A 170 4.77 -4.71 -24.47
CA ASP A 170 5.92 -5.23 -25.20
C ASP A 170 6.48 -6.43 -24.43
N SER A 171 6.72 -7.51 -25.14
CA SER A 171 6.93 -8.84 -24.57
C SER A 171 8.34 -9.08 -23.98
N ASP A 172 9.01 -8.04 -23.51
CA ASP A 172 10.42 -8.10 -23.07
C ASP A 172 10.63 -7.57 -21.65
N SER A 173 9.81 -8.02 -20.69
CA SER A 173 10.10 -7.81 -19.26
C SER A 173 9.56 -8.98 -18.43
N LEU A 174 10.26 -10.11 -18.55
CA LEU A 174 10.26 -11.23 -17.61
C LEU A 174 11.68 -11.39 -17.06
#